data_AF-A0AAQ4FBF2-F1
#
_entry.id   AF-A0AAQ4FBF2-F1
#
_cell.length_a   1.000
_cell.length_b   1.000
_cell.length_c   1.000
_cell.angle_alpha   90.00
_cell.angle_beta   90.00
_cell.angle_gamma   90.00
#
_symmetry.space_group_name_H-M   'P 1'
#
loop_
_entity.id
_entity.type
_entity.pdbx_description
1 polymer ?
#
loop_
_entity_poly.entity_id
_entity_poly.type
_entity_poly.pdbx_seq_one_letter_code
_entity_poly.pdbx_strand_id
1 'polypeptide(L)'
;MERVALRSTIASFVVLVIFSLALSLYMLTSRATTGSGGRRKQVLCTTISCRHYANLLSALVNESISPCDDLEAFACSKWASRVASERGPPFGYGSALMGVMLADWFAEFEVHRSALSLE
;
A
#
# COMPACT_ATOMS: atom_id res chain seq x y z
N MET A 1 -58.46 9.19 2.79
CA MET A 1 -57.44 8.62 3.69
C MET A 1 -56.01 8.69 3.10
N GLU A 2 -55.83 8.87 1.78
CA GLU A 2 -54.50 8.91 1.12
C GLU A 2 -53.56 10.06 1.54
N ARG A 3 -54.08 11.24 1.88
CA ARG A 3 -53.23 12.39 2.28
C ARG A 3 -52.50 12.17 3.61
N VAL A 4 -53.02 11.29 4.48
CA VAL A 4 -52.40 10.96 5.78
C VAL A 4 -51.24 9.99 5.58
N ALA A 5 -51.41 9.00 4.69
CA ALA A 5 -50.35 8.07 4.31
C ALA A 5 -49.17 8.76 3.60
N LEU A 6 -49.46 9.75 2.74
CA LEU A 6 -48.43 10.54 2.06
C LEU A 6 -47.63 11.43 3.03
N ARG A 7 -48.29 12.07 4.00
CA ARG A 7 -47.61 12.89 5.02
C ARG A 7 -46.73 12.05 5.93
N SER A 8 -47.18 10.85 6.28
CA SER A 8 -46.42 9.91 7.12
C SER A 8 -45.16 9.38 6.42
N THR A 9 -45.26 9.07 5.11
CA THR A 9 -44.12 8.58 4.33
C THR A 9 -43.09 9.68 4.08
N ILE A 10 -43.52 10.91 3.77
CA ILE A 10 -42.64 12.07 3.64
C ILE A 10 -41.92 12.35 4.97
N ALA A 11 -42.64 12.35 6.10
CA ALA A 11 -42.05 12.57 7.41
C ALA A 11 -40.98 11.51 7.74
N SER A 12 -41.27 10.24 7.45
CA SER A 12 -40.32 9.14 7.65
C SER A 12 -39.06 9.30 6.80
N PHE A 13 -39.21 9.63 5.51
CA PHE A 13 -38.07 9.84 4.61
C PHE A 13 -37.20 11.02 5.05
N VAL A 14 -37.83 12.13 5.47
CA VAL A 14 -37.11 13.30 5.99
C VAL A 14 -36.31 12.94 7.24
N VAL A 15 -36.88 12.17 8.17
CA VAL A 15 -36.16 11.71 9.38
C VAL A 15 -34.96 10.83 9.02
N LEU A 16 -35.12 9.92 8.05
CA LEU A 16 -34.02 9.06 7.60
C LEU A 16 -32.89 9.84 6.94
N VAL A 17 -33.20 10.86 6.13
CA VAL A 17 -32.22 11.74 5.49
C VAL A 17 -31.48 12.58 6.53
N ILE A 18 -32.19 13.12 7.53
CA ILE A 18 -31.55 13.89 8.61
C ILE A 18 -30.62 13.00 9.43
N PHE A 19 -31.06 11.77 9.77
CA PHE A 19 -30.25 10.82 10.54
C PHE A 19 -29.00 10.39 9.77
N SER A 20 -29.11 10.10 8.47
CA SER A 20 -27.96 9.72 7.64
C SER A 20 -26.96 10.87 7.52
N LEU A 21 -27.43 12.11 7.29
CA LEU A 21 -26.56 13.30 7.29
C LEU A 21 -25.87 13.51 8.63
N ALA A 22 -26.60 13.36 9.75
CA ALA A 22 -26.02 13.47 11.09
C ALA A 22 -24.93 12.42 11.33
N LEU A 23 -25.15 11.16 10.93
CA LEU A 23 -24.15 10.10 11.01
C LEU A 23 -22.93 10.37 10.14
N SER A 24 -23.13 10.84 8.90
CA SER A 24 -22.02 11.22 8.01
C SER A 24 -21.19 12.36 8.61
N LEU A 25 -21.84 13.40 9.14
CA LEU A 25 -21.17 14.50 9.84
C LEU A 25 -20.46 14.02 11.11
N TYR A 26 -21.05 13.09 11.87
CA TYR A 26 -20.43 12.47 13.03
C TYR A 26 -19.19 11.65 12.65
N MET A 27 -19.23 10.91 11.54
CA MET A 27 -18.07 10.16 11.03
C MET A 27 -16.97 11.08 10.50
N LEU A 28 -17.32 12.20 9.85
CA LEU A 28 -16.35 13.19 9.40
C LEU A 28 -15.71 13.94 10.58
N THR A 29 -16.48 14.28 11.61
CA THR A 29 -15.98 14.97 12.81
C THR A 29 -15.23 14.03 13.75
N SER A 30 -15.60 12.75 13.85
CA SER A 30 -14.80 11.75 14.57
C SER A 30 -13.47 11.49 13.86
N ARG A 31 -13.45 11.46 12.52
CA ARG A 31 -12.20 11.46 11.74
C ARG A 31 -11.39 12.74 11.94
N ALA A 32 -12.05 13.90 12.02
CA ALA A 32 -11.39 15.18 12.27
C ALA A 32 -10.87 15.31 13.73
N THR A 33 -11.51 14.66 14.70
CA THR A 33 -11.08 14.64 16.11
C THR A 33 -10.12 13.50 16.44
N THR A 34 -9.95 12.50 15.56
CA THR A 34 -8.73 11.70 15.50
C THR A 34 -7.52 12.46 14.91
N GLY A 35 -7.71 13.71 14.51
CA GLY A 35 -6.65 14.73 14.51
C GLY A 35 -6.42 15.24 15.93
N SER A 36 -6.05 14.36 16.86
CA SER A 36 -5.61 14.75 18.20
C SER A 36 -4.35 15.59 18.06
N GLY A 37 -4.52 16.91 17.96
CA GLY A 37 -3.53 17.94 18.27
C GLY A 37 -3.15 17.97 19.75
N GLY A 38 -3.49 16.93 20.52
CA GLY A 38 -2.80 16.61 21.76
C GLY A 38 -1.36 16.28 21.42
N ARG A 39 -0.45 17.15 21.85
CA ARG A 39 1.01 16.97 21.84
C ARG A 39 1.35 15.69 22.63
N ARG A 40 1.09 14.50 22.04
CA ARG A 40 1.62 13.22 22.52
C ARG A 40 3.13 13.45 22.56
N LYS A 41 3.73 13.34 23.75
CA LYS A 41 5.18 13.24 23.86
C LYS A 41 5.56 12.01 23.02
N GLN A 42 5.94 12.24 21.76
CA GLN A 42 6.39 11.17 20.91
C GLN A 42 7.64 10.63 21.59
N VAL A 43 7.56 9.40 22.09
CA VAL A 43 8.73 8.66 22.53
C VAL A 43 9.50 8.35 21.25
N LEU A 44 10.31 9.32 20.84
CA LEU A 44 11.18 9.19 19.67
C LEU A 44 12.25 8.17 20.01
N CYS A 45 12.37 7.14 19.19
CA CYS A 45 13.49 6.23 19.29
C CYS A 45 14.74 6.97 18.79
N THR A 46 15.73 7.09 19.66
CA THR A 46 16.98 7.83 19.39
C THR A 46 18.16 6.89 19.08
N THR A 47 17.91 5.58 18.99
CA THR A 47 18.96 4.61 18.66
C THR A 47 19.49 4.84 17.25
N ILE A 48 20.76 4.50 17.05
CA ILE A 48 21.45 4.66 15.75
C ILE A 48 20.69 3.87 14.67
N SER A 49 20.27 2.64 14.99
CA SER A 49 19.51 1.79 14.07
C SER A 49 18.19 2.45 13.66
N CYS A 50 17.47 3.09 14.59
CA CYS A 50 16.22 3.77 14.25
C CYS A 50 16.45 4.96 13.31
N ARG A 51 17.47 5.79 13.58
CA ARG A 51 17.82 6.89 12.68
C ARG A 51 18.18 6.41 11.28
N HIS A 52 18.93 5.32 11.19
CA HIS A 52 19.33 4.72 9.92
C HIS A 52 18.10 4.28 9.11
N TYR A 53 17.18 3.53 9.73
CA TYR A 53 15.95 3.10 9.05
C TYR A 53 15.00 4.25 8.73
N ALA A 54 14.90 5.26 9.60
CA ALA A 54 14.07 6.43 9.34
C ALA A 54 14.54 7.20 8.10
N ASN A 55 15.85 7.39 7.96
CA ASN A 55 16.45 8.01 6.77
C ASN A 55 16.24 7.17 5.51
N LEU A 56 16.31 5.84 5.64
CA LEU A 56 16.08 4.94 4.51
C LEU A 56 14.61 4.98 4.08
N LEU A 57 13.66 4.96 5.02
CA LEU A 57 12.23 5.07 4.73
C LEU A 57 11.90 6.40 4.03
N SER A 58 12.39 7.53 4.55
CA SER A 58 12.09 8.84 3.96
C SER A 58 12.68 9.01 2.55
N ALA A 59 13.76 8.30 2.24
CA ALA A 59 14.34 8.29 0.89
C ALA A 59 13.50 7.47 -0.12
N LEU A 60 12.64 6.56 0.35
CA LEU A 60 11.81 5.67 -0.47
C LEU A 60 10.35 6.12 -0.59
N VAL A 61 9.83 6.82 0.43
CA VAL A 61 8.47 7.34 0.44
C VAL A 61 8.38 8.65 -0.35
N ASN A 62 7.28 8.83 -1.07
CA ASN A 62 6.96 10.05 -1.79
C ASN A 62 5.97 10.93 -1.04
N GLU A 63 6.52 11.84 -0.22
CA GLU A 63 5.74 12.80 0.58
C GLU A 63 4.94 13.82 -0.25
N SER A 64 5.15 13.91 -1.58
CA SER A 64 4.37 14.79 -2.44
C SER A 64 2.97 14.25 -2.77
N ILE A 65 2.72 12.96 -2.48
CA ILE A 65 1.43 12.29 -2.71
C ILE A 65 0.75 12.15 -1.36
N SER A 66 -0.56 12.39 -1.28
CA SER A 66 -1.27 12.18 -0.03
C SER A 66 -1.50 10.67 0.18
N PRO A 67 -1.25 10.13 1.38
CA PRO A 67 -1.51 8.70 1.66
C PRO A 67 -3.00 8.36 1.66
N CYS A 68 -3.88 9.37 1.65
CA CYS A 68 -5.33 9.18 1.59
C CYS A 68 -5.85 9.07 0.16
N ASP A 69 -5.12 9.60 -0.83
CA ASP A 69 -5.48 9.52 -2.24
C ASP A 69 -4.89 8.26 -2.88
N ASP A 70 -3.59 8.01 -2.69
CA ASP A 70 -2.90 6.84 -3.24
C ASP A 70 -1.76 6.39 -2.33
N LEU A 71 -2.07 5.42 -1.45
CA LEU A 71 -1.12 4.87 -0.49
C LEU A 71 0.05 4.13 -1.18
N GLU A 72 -0.22 3.48 -2.32
CA GLU A 72 0.81 2.74 -3.04
C GLU A 72 1.81 3.70 -3.66
N ALA A 73 1.32 4.72 -4.35
CA ALA A 73 2.19 5.74 -4.92
C ALA A 73 2.93 6.53 -3.84
N PHE A 74 2.28 6.82 -2.70
CA PHE A 74 2.95 7.41 -1.54
C PHE A 74 4.09 6.53 -1.02
N ALA A 75 3.87 5.24 -0.78
CA ALA A 75 4.86 4.37 -0.15
C ALA A 75 5.97 3.89 -1.08
N CYS A 76 5.65 3.65 -2.36
CA CYS A 76 6.49 2.82 -3.24
C CYS A 76 7.03 3.54 -4.49
N SER A 77 6.52 4.72 -4.86
CA SER A 77 6.85 5.32 -6.17
C SER A 77 8.34 5.66 -6.34
N LYS A 78 9.02 6.16 -5.31
CA LYS A 78 10.48 6.39 -5.39
C LYS A 78 11.27 5.10 -5.33
N TRP A 79 10.81 4.11 -4.56
CA TRP A 79 11.43 2.78 -4.54
C TRP A 79 11.40 2.12 -5.92
N ALA A 80 10.23 2.11 -6.57
CA ALA A 80 10.05 1.56 -7.91
C ALA A 80 10.98 2.25 -8.93
N SER A 81 11.13 3.57 -8.83
CA SER A 81 12.03 4.35 -9.69
C SER A 81 13.51 3.97 -9.47
N ARG A 82 13.94 3.74 -8.24
CA ARG A 82 15.31 3.30 -7.91
C ARG A 82 15.58 1.89 -8.43
N VAL A 83 14.66 0.96 -8.21
CA VAL A 83 14.80 -0.42 -8.68
C VAL A 83 14.79 -0.50 -10.21
N ALA A 84 14.00 0.32 -10.88
CA ALA A 84 14.01 0.42 -12.34
C ALA A 84 15.36 0.96 -12.86
N SER A 85 15.94 1.95 -12.17
CA SER A 85 17.27 2.48 -12.52
C SER A 85 18.40 1.47 -12.31
N GLU A 86 18.29 0.59 -11.32
CA GLU A 86 19.31 -0.45 -11.05
C GLU A 86 19.17 -1.68 -11.95
N ARG A 87 17.99 -1.94 -12.52
CA ARG A 87 17.76 -3.10 -13.41
C ARG A 87 18.26 -2.93 -14.84
N GLY A 88 18.72 -1.75 -15.24
CA GLY A 88 19.19 -1.48 -16.60
C GLY A 88 18.09 -1.66 -17.68
N PRO A 89 18.34 -1.24 -18.94
CA PRO A 89 17.36 -1.36 -20.01
C PRO A 89 17.13 -2.84 -20.40
N PRO A 90 15.90 -3.22 -20.77
CA PRO A 90 15.62 -4.58 -21.22
C PRO A 90 16.16 -4.77 -22.64
N PHE A 91 17.13 -5.67 -22.76
CA PHE A 91 17.64 -6.32 -23.97
C PHE A 91 18.57 -5.53 -24.91
N GLY A 92 19.78 -6.09 -25.06
CA GLY A 92 20.62 -5.93 -26.24
C GLY A 92 21.86 -6.81 -26.13
N TYR A 93 21.90 -7.92 -26.87
CA TYR A 93 23.09 -8.77 -27.15
C TYR A 93 23.58 -9.80 -26.11
N GLY A 94 22.82 -10.16 -25.08
CA GLY A 94 23.21 -11.22 -24.11
C GLY A 94 22.46 -12.56 -24.23
N SER A 95 21.41 -12.64 -25.05
CA SER A 95 20.46 -13.76 -25.06
C SER A 95 20.97 -15.03 -25.75
N ALA A 96 22.02 -14.95 -26.59
CA ALA A 96 22.62 -16.13 -27.20
C ALA A 96 23.54 -16.89 -26.24
N LEU A 97 24.28 -16.19 -25.38
CA LEU A 97 25.24 -16.81 -24.45
C LEU A 97 24.55 -17.42 -23.22
N MET A 98 23.45 -16.80 -22.74
CA MET A 98 22.67 -17.36 -21.64
C MET A 98 21.97 -18.67 -22.02
N GLY A 99 21.65 -18.88 -23.31
CA GLY A 99 21.10 -20.15 -23.81
C GLY A 99 22.08 -21.31 -23.71
N VAL A 100 23.38 -21.06 -23.90
CA VAL A 100 24.44 -22.08 -23.74
C VAL A 100 24.73 -22.34 -22.26
N MET A 101 24.75 -21.29 -21.43
CA MET A 101 25.00 -21.41 -19.98
C MET A 101 23.86 -22.12 -19.23
N LEU A 102 22.61 -21.94 -19.66
CA LEU A 102 21.45 -22.64 -19.08
C LEU A 102 21.39 -24.12 -19.50
N ALA A 103 21.87 -24.49 -20.69
CA ALA A 103 21.94 -25.89 -21.11
C ALA A 103 22.95 -26.69 -20.25
N ASP A 104 24.07 -26.07 -19.88
CA ASP A 104 25.06 -26.65 -18.97
C ASP A 104 24.49 -26.80 -17.54
N TRP A 105 23.77 -25.80 -17.04
CA TRP A 105 23.19 -25.85 -15.69
C TRP A 105 22.04 -26.86 -15.54
N PHE A 106 21.23 -27.08 -16.58
CA PHE A 106 20.17 -28.08 -16.55
C PHE A 106 20.71 -29.53 -16.52
N ALA A 107 21.88 -29.79 -17.11
CA ALA A 107 22.52 -31.10 -17.06
C ALA A 107 22.98 -31.48 -15.64
N GLU A 108 23.40 -30.49 -14.84
CA GLU A 108 23.82 -30.68 -13.44
C GLU A 108 22.65 -31.02 -12.50
N PHE A 109 21.43 -30.54 -12.82
CA PHE A 109 20.25 -30.68 -11.94
C PHE A 109 19.54 -32.04 -12.05
N GLU A 110 19.70 -32.76 -13.16
CA GLU A 110 19.07 -34.07 -13.37
C GLU A 110 19.72 -35.16 -12.49
N VAL A 111 21.03 -35.06 -12.22
CA VAL A 111 21.77 -36.03 -11.38
C VAL A 111 21.32 -35.98 -9.91
N HIS A 112 20.96 -34.80 -9.40
CA HIS A 112 20.56 -34.63 -8.01
C HIS A 112 19.12 -35.06 -7.70
N ARG A 113 18.22 -35.12 -8.69
CA ARG A 113 16.83 -35.54 -8.48
C ARG A 113 16.70 -37.06 -8.27
N SER A 114 17.59 -37.85 -8.83
CA SER A 114 17.58 -39.33 -8.74
C SER A 114 17.97 -39.88 -7.37
N ALA A 115 18.57 -39.08 -6.50
CA ALA A 115 19.01 -39.51 -5.17
C ALA A 115 17.94 -39.32 -4.08
N LEU A 116 16.83 -38.62 -4.37
CA LEU A 116 15.81 -38.24 -3.39
C LEU A 116 14.47 -38.95 -3.59
N SER A 117 14.44 -40.08 -4.30
CA SER A 117 13.24 -40.92 -4.51
C SER A 117 13.39 -42.35 -3.99
N LEU A 118 14.34 -42.59 -3.08
CA LEU A 118 14.52 -43.86 -2.38
C LEU A 118 14.34 -43.67 -0.87
N GLU A 119 13.19 -43.12 -0.46
CA GLU A 119 12.50 -43.40 0.80
C GLU A 119 10.99 -43.47 0.55
#